data_AF-A0A838YL95-F1
#
_entry.id   AF-A0A838YL95-F1
#
_cell.length_a   1.000
_cell.length_b   1.000
_cell.length_c   1.000
_cell.angle_alpha   90.00
_cell.angle_beta   90.00
_cell.angle_gamma   90.00
#
_symmetry.space_group_name_H-M   'P 1'
#
loop_
_entity.id
_entity.type
_entity.pdbx_description
1 polymer ?
#
loop_
_entity_poly.entity_id
_entity_poly.type
_entity_poly.pdbx_seq_one_letter_code
_entity_poly.pdbx_strand_id
1 'polypeptide(L)' 'MDERIIELKRKANNGDVYAQTYLGYIYEVGKGVSRRMNESAEWYFMAAKSGNRYAIDALESMRKSSEKI' A
#
# COMPACT_ATOMS: atom_id res chain seq x y z
N MET A 1 15.17 9.59 2.95
CA MET A 1 13.74 9.26 2.71
C MET A 1 13.10 10.53 2.18
N ASP A 2 12.41 10.46 1.04
CA ASP A 2 11.71 11.63 0.50
C ASP A 2 10.71 12.18 1.51
N GLU A 3 10.76 13.49 1.79
CA GLU A 3 9.86 14.17 2.74
C GLU A 3 8.38 13.91 2.42
N ARG A 4 8.07 13.67 1.15
CA ARG A 4 6.73 13.35 0.66
C ARG A 4 6.19 12.03 1.22
N ILE A 5 7.04 11.02 1.44
CA ILE A 5 6.63 9.72 1.98
C ILE A 5 6.32 9.83 3.47
N ILE A 6 7.03 10.68 4.20
CA ILE A 6 6.78 10.94 5.62
C ILE A 6 5.40 11.58 5.79
N GLU A 7 5.08 12.59 4.97
CA GLU A 7 3.76 13.24 4.99
C GLU A 7 2.63 12.27 4.58
N LEU A 8 2.87 11.43 3.56
CA LEU A 8 1.94 10.36 3.18
C LEU A 8 1.68 9.38 4.32
N LYS A 9 2.72 8.95 5.03
CA LYS A 9 2.57 8.08 6.23
C LYS A 9 1.72 8.73 7.30
N ARG A 10 1.91 10.03 7.54
CA ARG A 10 1.11 10.77 8.51
C ARG A 10 -0.38 10.77 8.13
N LYS A 11 -0.69 11.08 6.86
CA LYS A 11 -2.07 11.05 6.35
C LYS A 11 -2.67 9.65 6.40
N ALA A 12 -1.90 8.64 5.99
CA ALA A 12 -2.33 7.25 6.01
C ALA A 12 -2.64 6.75 7.42
N ASN A 13 -1.84 7.15 8.40
CA ASN A 13 -2.08 6.88 9.83
C ASN A 13 -3.34 7.58 10.35
N ASN A 14 -3.69 8.74 9.79
CA ASN A 14 -4.94 9.44 10.12
C ASN A 14 -6.18 8.84 9.43
N GLY A 15 -6.04 7.73 8.70
CA GLY A 15 -7.16 7.08 8.01
C GLY A 15 -7.42 7.61 6.60
N ASP A 16 -6.52 8.40 6.03
CA ASP A 16 -6.63 8.84 4.64
C ASP A 16 -6.44 7.64 3.70
N VAL A 17 -7.54 7.19 3.12
CA VAL A 17 -7.60 6.02 2.22
C VAL A 17 -6.73 6.22 0.99
N TYR A 18 -6.65 7.45 0.46
CA TYR A 18 -5.78 7.74 -0.69
C TYR A 18 -4.31 7.61 -0.30
N ALA A 19 -3.93 8.14 0.86
CA ALA A 19 -2.56 8.05 1.34
C ALA A 19 -2.15 6.60 1.64
N GLN A 20 -3.04 5.81 2.26
CA GLN A 20 -2.83 4.37 2.49
C GLN A 20 -2.63 3.63 1.16
N THR A 21 -3.51 3.85 0.19
CA THR A 21 -3.40 3.22 -1.13
C THR A 21 -2.10 3.60 -1.84
N TYR A 22 -1.72 4.89 -1.78
CA TYR A 22 -0.53 5.38 -2.44
C TYR A 22 0.77 4.92 -1.78
N LEU A 23 0.80 4.75 -0.45
CA LEU A 23 1.91 4.10 0.24
C LEU A 23 2.03 2.63 -0.13
N GLY A 24 0.89 1.92 -0.19
CA GLY A 24 0.82 0.55 -0.70
C GLY A 24 1.53 0.43 -2.04
N TYR A 25 1.17 1.31 -2.98
CA TYR A 25 1.77 1.39 -4.30
C TYR A 25 3.26 1.71 -4.27
N ILE A 26 3.68 2.74 -3.53
CA ILE A 26 5.10 3.13 -3.42
C ILE A 26 5.96 1.95 -2.96
N TYR A 27 5.50 1.21 -1.95
CA TYR A 27 6.21 0.05 -1.43
C TYR A 27 6.16 -1.17 -2.34
N GLU A 28 5.08 -1.33 -3.11
CA GLU A 28 4.93 -2.39 -4.11
C GLU A 28 5.93 -2.24 -5.26
N VAL A 29 6.09 -1.01 -5.77
CA VAL A 29 6.97 -0.71 -6.90
C VAL A 29 8.39 -0.36 -6.47
N GLY A 30 8.60 0.07 -5.23
CA GLY A 30 9.90 0.54 -4.74
C GLY A 30 10.31 1.91 -5.30
N LYS A 31 9.36 2.83 -5.49
CA LYS A 31 9.64 4.16 -6.05
C LYS A 31 10.17 5.10 -4.97
N GLY A 32 11.48 5.34 -4.97
CA GLY A 32 12.15 6.20 -3.97
C GLY A 32 12.39 5.52 -2.61
N VAL A 33 11.99 4.25 -2.47
CA VAL A 33 12.23 3.39 -1.29
C VAL A 33 12.51 1.96 -1.75
N SER A 34 13.13 1.15 -0.90
CA SER A 34 13.22 -0.29 -1.16
C SER A 34 11.82 -0.89 -1.29
N ARG A 35 11.67 -1.82 -2.24
CA ARG A 35 10.44 -2.61 -2.40
C ARG A 35 10.16 -3.40 -1.12
N ARG A 36 8.96 -3.28 -0.59
CA ARG A 36 8.54 -3.92 0.67
C ARG A 36 7.12 -4.44 0.54
N MET A 37 7.01 -5.67 0.04
CA MET A 37 5.73 -6.36 -0.19
C MET A 37 4.88 -6.45 1.08
N ASN A 38 5.50 -6.73 2.23
CA ASN A 38 4.80 -6.85 3.49
C ASN A 38 4.18 -5.51 3.94
N GLU A 39 4.95 -4.42 3.91
CA GLU A 39 4.43 -3.08 4.22
C GLU A 39 3.37 -2.65 3.19
N SER A 40 3.58 -2.95 1.91
CA SER A 40 2.61 -2.67 0.85
C SER A 40 1.25 -3.33 1.12
N ALA A 41 1.26 -4.63 1.44
CA ALA A 41 0.05 -5.37 1.78
C ALA A 41 -0.66 -4.79 3.02
N GLU A 42 0.10 -4.35 4.03
CA GLU A 42 -0.48 -3.76 5.24
C GLU A 42 -1.21 -2.44 4.95
N TRP A 43 -0.61 -1.56 4.14
CA TRP A 43 -1.25 -0.31 3.74
C TRP A 43 -2.46 -0.53 2.83
N TYR A 44 -2.37 -1.45 1.86
CA TYR A 44 -3.52 -1.81 1.05
C TYR A 44 -4.61 -2.48 1.89
N PHE A 45 -4.28 -3.27 2.90
CA PHE A 45 -5.28 -3.87 3.79
C PHE A 45 -6.07 -2.80 4.53
N MET A 46 -5.40 -1.76 5.04
CA MET A 46 -6.07 -0.64 5.70
C MET A 46 -7.01 0.11 4.73
N ALA A 47 -6.56 0.38 3.50
CA ALA A 47 -7.39 1.03 2.49
C ALA A 47 -8.58 0.16 2.04
N ALA A 48 -8.36 -1.15 1.91
CA ALA A 48 -9.39 -2.13 1.55
C ALA A 48 -10.50 -2.22 2.61
N LYS A 49 -10.14 -2.11 3.90
CA LYS A 49 -11.13 -2.04 4.99
C LYS A 49 -12.08 -0.83 4.88
N SER A 50 -11.63 0.24 4.24
CA SER A 50 -12.45 1.42 3.94
C SER A 50 -13.21 1.31 2.61
N GLY A 51 -13.22 0.14 1.97
CA GLY A 51 -13.92 -0.10 0.71
C GLY A 51 -13.17 0.40 -0.54
N ASN A 52 -11.87 0.68 -0.43
CA ASN A 52 -11.08 1.09 -1.59
C ASN A 52 -10.88 -0.08 -2.55
N ARG A 53 -11.51 0.01 -3.73
CA ARG A 53 -11.49 -1.05 -4.74
C ARG A 53 -10.10 -1.31 -5.32
N TYR A 54 -9.30 -0.27 -5.51
CA TYR A 54 -7.91 -0.43 -5.98
C TYR A 54 -7.07 -1.24 -4.99
N ALA A 55 -7.21 -0.94 -3.69
CA ALA A 55 -6.49 -1.67 -2.64
C ALA A 55 -6.95 -3.14 -2.53
N ILE A 56 -8.24 -3.41 -2.72
CA ILE A 56 -8.77 -4.78 -2.80
C ILE A 56 -8.16 -5.53 -3.99
N ASP A 57 -8.20 -4.94 -5.18
CA ASP A 57 -7.66 -5.53 -6.41
C ASP A 57 -6.13 -5.77 -6.30
N ALA A 58 -5.40 -4.84 -5.67
CA ALA A 58 -3.97 -4.97 -5.40
C ALA A 58 -3.69 -6.15 -4.45
N LEU A 59 -4.41 -6.26 -3.33
CA LEU A 59 -4.27 -7.39 -2.40
C LEU A 59 -4.58 -8.74 -3.06
N GLU A 60 -5.61 -8.80 -3.89
CA GLU A 60 -5.89 -10.01 -4.66
C GLU A 60 -4.74 -10.39 -5.58
N SER A 61 -4.16 -9.41 -6.28
CA SER A 61 -3.02 -9.61 -7.19
C SER A 61 -1.79 -10.10 -6.42
N MET A 62 -1.55 -9.56 -5.22
CA MET A 62 -0.47 -10.00 -4.33
C MET A 62 -0.68 -11.43 -3.82
N ARG A 63 -1.91 -11.80 -3.43
CA ARG A 63 -2.25 -13.17 -3.00
C ARG A 63 -2.08 -14.19 -4.13
N LYS A 64 -2.62 -13.88 -5.31
CA LYS A 64 -2.50 -14.73 -6.52
C LYS A 64 -1.04 -14.95 -6.93
N SER A 65 -0.18 -13.95 -6.71
CA SER A 65 1.26 -14.06 -6.97
C SER A 65 1.98 -15.00 -5.98
N SER A 66 1.45 -15.14 -4.75
CA SER A 66 1.99 -16.05 -3.72
C SER A 66 1.51 -17.49 -3.89
N GLU A 67 0.36 -17.72 -4.53
CA GLU A 67 -0.25 -19.05 -4.70
C GLU A 67 0.24 -19.80 -5.94
N LYS A 68 1.14 -19.20 -6.75
CA LYS A 68 1.60 -19.76 -8.02
C LYS A 68 2.75 -20.77 -7.88
N ILE A 69 2.70 -21.63 -6.85
CA ILE A 69 3.68 -22.70 -6.58
C ILE A 69 3.16 -24.03 -7.13
#